data_AF-A0A0K0MPI3-F1
#
_entry.id   AF-A0A0K0MPI3-F1
#
_cell.length_a   1.000
_cell.length_b   1.000
_cell.length_c   1.000
_cell.angle_alpha   90.00
_cell.angle_beta   90.00
_cell.angle_gamma   90.00
#
_symmetry.space_group_name_H-M   'P 1'
#
loop_
_entity.id
_entity.type
_entity.pdbx_description
1 polymer ?
#
loop_
_entity_poly.entity_id
_entity_poly.type
_entity_poly.pdbx_seq_one_letter_code
_entity_poly.pdbx_strand_id
1 'polypeptide(L)'
;MTHNKTKKEIIIEQITKDLGTDLDKLDSVWTNHPILLIRYGAKQAEADRLLSEDKSLIEGLESSLYSLVRAVRSMNGTKTSESSIEAMVKQIEQHYSGDITGFSLKTSFMEELPERAEIIAKTLSTTRKRYNETKELSDIYKSAVEALRHRRDMIVQASKKAILDYEILGAGSFAGKKS
;
A
#
# COMPACT_ATOMS: atom_id res chain seq x y z
N MET A 1 -17.40 -10.98 23.29
CA MET A 1 -17.48 -9.90 22.30
C MET A 1 -16.38 -10.12 21.27
N THR A 2 -16.70 -10.68 20.11
CA THR A 2 -15.76 -10.81 18.99
C THR A 2 -15.63 -9.43 18.34
N HIS A 3 -14.48 -8.78 18.52
CA HIS A 3 -14.13 -7.59 17.75
C HIS A 3 -14.11 -7.98 16.27
N ASN A 4 -14.90 -7.28 15.43
CA ASN A 4 -14.88 -7.49 13.99
C ASN A 4 -13.53 -6.97 13.48
N LYS A 5 -12.61 -7.88 13.12
CA LYS A 5 -11.26 -7.52 12.70
C LYS A 5 -11.31 -6.73 11.40
N THR A 6 -10.53 -5.67 11.33
CA THR A 6 -10.34 -4.90 10.12
C THR A 6 -9.69 -5.77 9.03
N LYS A 7 -9.92 -5.43 7.76
CA LYS A 7 -9.29 -6.13 6.63
C LYS A 7 -7.76 -6.18 6.78
N LYS A 8 -7.16 -5.10 7.29
CA LYS A 8 -5.73 -5.01 7.56
C LYS A 8 -5.27 -6.03 8.59
N GLU A 9 -5.95 -6.11 9.73
CA GLU A 9 -5.61 -7.07 10.79
C GLU A 9 -5.69 -8.51 10.28
N ILE A 10 -6.71 -8.84 9.48
CA ILE A 10 -6.84 -10.17 8.86
C ILE A 10 -5.64 -10.47 7.94
N ILE A 11 -5.19 -9.51 7.15
CA ILE A 11 -4.04 -9.67 6.25
C ILE A 11 -2.76 -9.87 7.05
N ILE A 12 -2.54 -9.06 8.10
CA ILE A 12 -1.37 -9.18 8.98
C ILE A 12 -1.36 -10.54 9.67
N GLU A 13 -2.48 -10.99 10.23
CA GLU A 13 -2.58 -12.30 10.88
C GLU A 13 -2.27 -13.44 9.93
N GLN A 14 -2.76 -13.36 8.68
CA GLN A 14 -2.45 -14.35 7.66
C GLN A 14 -0.96 -14.35 7.31
N ILE A 15 -0.33 -13.17 7.17
CA ILE A 15 1.12 -13.05 6.94
C ILE A 15 1.90 -13.66 8.11
N THR A 16 1.56 -13.32 9.35
CA THR A 16 2.22 -13.85 10.54
C THR A 16 2.11 -15.38 10.61
N LYS A 17 0.93 -15.92 10.30
CA LYS A 17 0.71 -17.36 10.23
C LYS A 17 1.56 -18.04 9.16
N ASP A 18 1.61 -17.46 7.95
CA ASP A 18 2.35 -18.01 6.81
C ASP A 18 3.88 -17.88 6.98
N LEU A 19 4.35 -16.91 7.76
CA LEU A 19 5.75 -16.78 8.17
C LEU A 19 6.16 -17.82 9.23
N GLY A 20 5.19 -18.40 9.93
CA GLY A 20 5.41 -19.51 10.85
C GLY A 20 6.21 -20.63 10.19
N THR A 21 7.21 -21.15 10.91
CA THR A 21 8.10 -22.18 10.38
C THR A 21 8.24 -23.30 11.40
N ASP A 22 7.88 -24.51 10.97
CA ASP A 22 8.14 -25.74 11.71
C ASP A 22 9.46 -26.32 11.20
N LEU A 23 10.53 -26.14 11.98
CA LEU A 23 11.89 -26.58 11.61
C LEU A 23 12.06 -28.10 11.71
N ASP A 24 11.13 -28.82 12.32
CA ASP A 24 11.17 -30.28 12.40
C ASP A 24 10.65 -30.92 11.09
N LYS A 25 10.01 -30.14 10.21
CA LYS A 25 9.42 -30.60 8.93
C LYS A 25 9.93 -29.79 7.74
N LEU A 26 11.25 -29.77 7.56
CA LEU A 26 11.93 -28.96 6.56
C LEU A 26 11.42 -29.18 5.12
N ASP A 27 11.09 -30.40 4.70
CA ASP A 27 10.61 -30.68 3.33
C ASP A 27 9.33 -29.92 2.97
N SER A 28 8.38 -29.91 3.92
CA SER A 28 7.11 -29.19 3.77
C SER A 28 7.32 -27.68 3.72
N VAL A 29 8.26 -27.18 4.52
CA VAL A 29 8.63 -25.77 4.58
C VAL A 29 9.28 -25.34 3.26
N TRP A 30 10.20 -26.14 2.72
CA TRP A 30 10.87 -25.89 1.44
C TRP A 30 9.91 -25.82 0.26
N THR A 31 8.94 -26.73 0.22
CA THR A 31 7.95 -26.78 -0.87
C THR A 31 6.98 -25.59 -0.81
N ASN A 32 6.56 -25.20 0.41
CA ASN A 32 5.60 -24.11 0.59
C ASN A 32 6.23 -22.72 0.46
N HIS A 33 7.51 -22.57 0.77
CA HIS A 33 8.21 -21.29 0.72
C HIS A 33 8.09 -20.54 -0.61
N PRO A 34 8.43 -21.13 -1.78
CA PRO A 34 8.32 -20.42 -3.06
C PRO A 34 6.87 -20.05 -3.41
N ILE A 35 5.89 -20.87 -2.99
CA ILE A 35 4.46 -20.58 -3.19
C ILE A 35 4.07 -19.30 -2.44
N LEU A 36 4.50 -19.17 -1.19
CA LEU A 36 4.25 -17.96 -0.39
C LEU A 36 4.94 -16.74 -1.01
N LEU A 37 6.20 -16.89 -1.46
CA LEU A 37 6.95 -15.81 -2.07
C LEU A 37 6.26 -15.27 -3.34
N ILE A 38 5.77 -16.17 -4.22
CA ILE A 38 5.02 -15.79 -5.42
C ILE A 38 3.69 -15.13 -5.03
N ARG A 39 2.96 -15.69 -4.06
CA ARG A 39 1.65 -15.17 -3.62
C ARG A 39 1.77 -13.74 -3.10
N TYR A 40 2.72 -13.49 -2.19
CA TYR A 40 2.89 -12.16 -1.61
C TYR A 40 3.58 -11.20 -2.58
N GLY A 41 4.47 -11.69 -3.45
CA GLY A 41 5.03 -10.90 -4.55
C GLY A 41 3.96 -10.42 -5.54
N ALA A 42 3.01 -11.28 -5.91
CA ALA A 42 1.88 -10.91 -6.77
C ALA A 42 0.98 -9.87 -6.09
N LYS A 43 0.66 -10.06 -4.81
CA LYS A 43 -0.12 -9.09 -4.02
C LYS A 43 0.57 -7.74 -3.88
N GLN A 44 1.89 -7.75 -3.69
CA GLN A 44 2.69 -6.53 -3.67
C GLN A 44 2.62 -5.81 -5.03
N ALA A 45 2.85 -6.53 -6.13
CA ALA A 45 2.81 -5.96 -7.47
C ALA A 45 1.43 -5.40 -7.83
N GLU A 46 0.35 -6.06 -7.41
CA GLU A 46 -1.02 -5.57 -7.59
C GLU A 46 -1.26 -4.28 -6.79
N ALA A 47 -0.83 -4.23 -5.53
CA ALA A 47 -0.94 -3.02 -4.71
C ALA A 47 -0.12 -1.86 -5.29
N ASP A 48 1.09 -2.13 -5.79
CA ASP A 48 1.95 -1.12 -6.43
C ASP A 48 1.32 -0.58 -7.73
N ARG A 49 0.66 -1.44 -8.53
CA ARG A 49 -0.10 -1.01 -9.71
C ARG A 49 -1.26 -0.08 -9.32
N LEU A 50 -2.08 -0.48 -8.36
CA LEU A 50 -3.21 0.33 -7.88
C LEU A 50 -2.74 1.67 -7.31
N LEU A 51 -1.63 1.67 -6.58
CA LEU A 51 -1.00 2.88 -6.06
C LEU A 51 -0.59 3.84 -7.18
N SER A 52 0.00 3.32 -8.26
CA SER A 52 0.38 4.12 -9.43
C SER A 52 -0.85 4.70 -10.14
N GLU A 53 -1.92 3.91 -10.29
CA GLU A 53 -3.18 4.36 -10.89
C GLU A 53 -3.84 5.47 -10.07
N ASP A 54 -3.88 5.30 -8.75
CA ASP A 54 -4.39 6.31 -7.82
C ASP A 54 -3.58 7.61 -7.88
N LYS A 55 -2.24 7.48 -7.95
CA LYS A 55 -1.35 8.65 -8.08
C LYS A 55 -1.63 9.44 -9.36
N SER A 56 -1.72 8.75 -10.51
CA SER A 56 -2.04 9.40 -11.78
C SER A 56 -3.43 10.05 -11.78
N LEU A 57 -4.40 9.44 -11.12
CA LEU A 57 -5.73 10.02 -10.97
C LEU A 57 -5.72 11.27 -10.09
N ILE A 58 -4.97 11.27 -8.98
CA ILE A 58 -4.76 12.45 -8.13
C ILE A 58 -4.17 13.59 -8.94
N GLU A 59 -3.06 13.35 -9.66
CA GLU A 59 -2.39 14.36 -10.48
C GLU A 59 -3.33 14.95 -11.55
N GLY A 60 -4.14 14.11 -12.20
CA GLY A 60 -5.13 14.55 -13.19
C GLY A 60 -6.27 15.38 -12.59
N LEU A 61 -6.78 14.99 -11.41
CA LEU A 61 -7.83 15.72 -10.70
C LEU A 61 -7.32 17.05 -10.14
N GLU A 62 -6.09 17.09 -9.60
CA GLU A 62 -5.44 18.31 -9.14
C GLU A 62 -5.25 19.31 -10.29
N SER A 63 -4.74 18.84 -11.43
CA SER A 63 -4.56 19.67 -12.63
C SER A 63 -5.90 20.23 -13.13
N SER A 64 -6.93 19.38 -13.15
CA SER A 64 -8.29 19.78 -13.54
C SER A 64 -8.84 20.85 -12.59
N LEU A 65 -8.75 20.64 -11.28
CA LEU A 65 -9.23 21.60 -10.28
C LEU A 65 -8.45 22.92 -10.37
N TYR A 66 -7.14 22.86 -10.51
CA TYR A 66 -6.27 24.01 -10.68
C TYR A 66 -6.66 24.84 -11.91
N SER A 67 -6.89 24.21 -13.06
CA SER A 67 -7.31 24.89 -14.29
C SER A 67 -8.66 25.61 -14.13
N LEU A 68 -9.59 25.01 -13.37
CA LEU A 68 -10.89 25.60 -13.08
C LEU A 68 -10.78 26.81 -12.17
N VAL A 69 -10.03 26.70 -11.07
CA VAL A 69 -9.80 27.80 -10.13
C VAL A 69 -9.11 28.96 -10.87
N ARG A 70 -8.10 28.66 -11.70
CA ARG A 70 -7.43 29.65 -12.54
C ARG A 70 -8.41 30.37 -13.48
N ALA A 71 -9.27 29.61 -14.17
CA ALA A 71 -10.23 30.18 -15.11
C ALA A 71 -11.23 31.13 -14.41
N VAL A 72 -11.78 30.72 -13.26
CA VAL A 72 -12.69 31.56 -12.46
C VAL A 72 -12.00 32.84 -12.01
N ARG A 73 -10.75 32.76 -11.53
CA ARG A 73 -9.98 33.95 -11.10
C ARG A 73 -9.63 34.88 -12.24
N SER A 74 -9.33 34.33 -13.42
CA SER A 74 -9.09 35.11 -14.62
C SER A 74 -10.36 35.84 -15.07
N MET A 75 -11.53 35.20 -14.99
CA MET A 75 -12.82 35.80 -15.32
C MET A 75 -13.20 36.92 -14.35
N ASN A 76 -12.87 36.76 -13.06
CA ASN A 76 -13.14 37.77 -12.03
C ASN A 76 -12.13 38.93 -12.04
N GLY A 77 -11.19 38.97 -12.99
CA GLY A 77 -10.22 40.06 -13.16
C GLY A 77 -9.14 40.14 -12.08
N THR A 78 -9.06 39.15 -11.19
CA THR A 78 -8.09 39.12 -10.09
C THR A 78 -6.74 38.57 -10.55
N LYS A 79 -5.71 39.43 -10.57
CA LYS A 79 -4.32 38.97 -10.73
C LYS A 79 -3.91 38.23 -9.46
N THR A 80 -3.88 36.91 -9.55
CA THR A 80 -3.51 36.03 -8.42
C THR A 80 -2.20 35.33 -8.77
N SER A 81 -1.28 35.21 -7.81
CA SER A 81 -0.04 34.44 -8.03
C SER A 81 -0.35 32.95 -8.16
N GLU A 82 0.53 32.21 -8.83
CA GLU A 82 0.40 30.74 -8.95
C GLU A 82 0.39 30.05 -7.59
N SER A 83 1.24 30.50 -6.67
CA SER A 83 1.27 30.04 -5.28
C SER A 83 -0.05 30.26 -4.54
N SER A 84 -0.78 31.32 -4.86
CA SER A 84 -2.10 31.59 -4.26
C SER A 84 -3.17 30.66 -4.83
N ILE A 85 -3.10 30.32 -6.12
CA ILE A 85 -4.02 29.36 -6.76
C ILE A 85 -3.80 27.96 -6.16
N GLU A 86 -2.56 27.53 -5.98
CA GLU A 86 -2.24 26.26 -5.33
C GLU A 86 -2.78 26.20 -3.89
N ALA A 87 -2.64 27.28 -3.13
CA ALA A 87 -3.20 27.37 -1.78
C ALA A 87 -4.74 27.27 -1.78
N MET A 88 -5.41 27.91 -2.75
CA MET A 88 -6.86 27.81 -2.92
C MET A 88 -7.30 26.40 -3.29
N VAL A 89 -6.59 25.71 -4.20
CA VAL A 89 -6.88 24.31 -4.56
C VAL A 89 -6.80 23.41 -3.33
N LYS A 90 -5.77 23.56 -2.50
CA LYS A 90 -5.64 22.81 -1.24
C LYS A 90 -6.79 23.13 -0.27
N GLN A 91 -7.18 24.40 -0.16
CA GLN A 91 -8.30 24.80 0.71
C GLN A 91 -9.63 24.22 0.22
N ILE A 92 -9.89 24.21 -1.09
CA ILE A 92 -11.08 23.58 -1.68
C ILE A 92 -11.09 22.08 -1.35
N GLU A 93 -9.98 21.39 -1.60
CA GLU A 93 -9.87 19.97 -1.32
C GLU A 93 -10.16 19.66 0.16
N GLN A 94 -9.57 20.43 1.08
CA GLN A 94 -9.79 20.30 2.53
C GLN A 94 -11.23 20.61 2.94
N HIS A 95 -11.88 21.56 2.29
CA HIS A 95 -13.27 21.88 2.59
C HIS A 95 -14.19 20.69 2.27
N TYR A 96 -13.94 20.03 1.13
CA TYR A 96 -14.75 18.90 0.67
C TYR A 96 -14.31 17.54 1.21
N SER A 97 -13.17 17.45 1.93
CA SER A 97 -12.71 16.20 2.55
C SER A 97 -13.52 15.77 3.77
N GLY A 98 -14.25 16.70 4.38
CA GLY A 98 -15.04 16.48 5.59
C GLY A 98 -14.24 16.33 6.88
N ASP A 99 -12.90 16.41 6.82
CA ASP A 99 -12.00 16.15 7.96
C ASP A 99 -11.83 17.39 8.89
N ILE A 100 -12.43 18.54 8.56
CA ILE A 100 -12.36 19.77 9.37
C ILE A 100 -13.79 20.22 9.75
N THR A 101 -14.28 19.76 10.89
CA THR A 101 -15.56 20.20 11.50
C THR A 101 -15.51 21.60 12.15
N GLY A 102 -14.50 22.45 11.86
CA GLY A 102 -14.34 23.71 12.61
C GLY A 102 -13.66 24.89 11.93
N PHE A 103 -13.13 24.76 10.71
CA PHE A 103 -12.45 25.86 10.00
C PHE A 103 -12.83 25.88 8.52
N SER A 104 -14.12 25.78 8.21
CA SER A 104 -14.60 26.32 6.94
C SER A 104 -14.64 27.83 7.08
N LEU A 105 -13.52 28.49 6.74
CA LEU A 105 -13.61 29.86 6.28
C LEU A 105 -14.47 29.77 5.01
N LYS A 106 -15.78 30.05 5.13
CA LYS A 106 -16.62 30.40 4.00
C LYS A 106 -16.01 31.65 3.37
N THR A 107 -15.00 31.46 2.53
CA THR A 107 -14.50 32.49 1.66
C THR A 107 -15.50 32.61 0.53
N SER A 108 -15.96 33.82 0.24
CA SER A 108 -16.90 34.17 -0.85
C SER A 108 -16.57 33.47 -2.17
N PHE A 109 -15.29 33.22 -2.41
CA PHE A 109 -14.79 32.44 -3.53
C PHE A 109 -15.35 31.03 -3.69
N MET A 110 -15.65 30.30 -2.60
CA MET A 110 -16.18 28.95 -2.72
C MET A 110 -17.60 28.92 -3.28
N GLU A 111 -18.36 30.02 -3.12
CA GLU A 111 -19.70 30.20 -3.69
C GLU A 111 -19.65 30.55 -5.19
N GLU A 112 -18.51 31.05 -5.68
CA GLU A 112 -18.28 31.41 -7.10
C GLU A 112 -17.78 30.20 -7.93
N LEU A 113 -17.50 29.06 -7.29
CA LEU A 113 -16.99 27.89 -7.99
C LEU A 113 -18.11 27.15 -8.72
N PRO A 114 -17.84 26.65 -9.94
CA PRO A 114 -18.82 25.85 -10.66
C PRO A 114 -19.02 24.49 -9.97
N GLU A 115 -20.22 23.91 -10.07
CA GLU A 115 -20.58 22.61 -9.46
C GLU A 115 -19.57 21.49 -9.76
N ARG A 116 -19.02 21.47 -10.98
CA ARG A 116 -17.95 20.52 -11.37
C ARG A 116 -16.71 20.57 -10.47
N ALA A 117 -16.36 21.72 -9.90
CA ALA A 117 -15.21 21.87 -9.02
C ALA A 117 -15.43 21.16 -7.68
N GLU A 118 -16.65 21.18 -7.14
CA GLU A 118 -17.04 20.42 -5.96
C GLU A 118 -16.92 18.91 -6.20
N ILE A 119 -17.42 18.43 -7.34
CA ILE A 119 -17.34 17.00 -7.69
C ILE A 119 -15.87 16.55 -7.80
N ILE A 120 -15.04 17.34 -8.49
CA ILE A 120 -13.61 17.05 -8.63
C ILE A 120 -12.91 17.04 -7.26
N ALA A 121 -13.19 18.01 -6.40
CA ALA A 121 -12.59 18.11 -5.07
C ALA A 121 -12.98 16.95 -4.14
N LYS A 122 -14.26 16.54 -4.13
CA LYS A 122 -14.73 15.36 -3.40
C LYS A 122 -14.08 14.08 -3.90
N THR A 123 -13.98 13.94 -5.23
CA THR A 123 -13.34 12.78 -5.86
C THR A 123 -11.84 12.75 -5.55
N LEU A 124 -11.17 13.90 -5.59
CA LEU A 124 -9.75 14.04 -5.23
C LEU A 124 -9.50 13.60 -3.79
N SER A 125 -10.29 14.12 -2.84
CA SER A 125 -10.15 13.75 -1.43
C SER A 125 -10.38 12.25 -1.20
N THR A 126 -11.43 11.68 -1.81
CA THR A 126 -11.72 10.25 -1.73
C THR A 126 -10.60 9.41 -2.33
N THR A 127 -10.05 9.84 -3.47
CA THR A 127 -8.94 9.16 -4.14
C THR A 127 -7.66 9.23 -3.31
N ARG A 128 -7.38 10.34 -2.61
CA ARG A 128 -6.26 10.41 -1.66
C ARG A 128 -6.42 9.47 -0.48
N LYS A 129 -7.63 9.36 0.08
CA LYS A 129 -7.91 8.40 1.15
C LYS A 129 -7.61 6.98 0.67
N ARG A 130 -8.12 6.61 -0.52
CA ARG A 130 -7.82 5.33 -1.18
C ARG A 130 -6.32 5.12 -1.43
N TYR A 131 -5.63 6.12 -1.97
CA TYR A 131 -4.18 6.07 -2.22
C TYR A 131 -3.40 5.75 -0.94
N ASN A 132 -3.75 6.40 0.17
CA ASN A 132 -3.09 6.17 1.46
C ASN A 132 -3.33 4.74 1.97
N GLU A 133 -4.56 4.24 1.87
CA GLU A 133 -4.90 2.85 2.24
C GLU A 133 -4.15 1.83 1.36
N THR A 134 -4.13 2.06 0.04
CA THR A 134 -3.39 1.22 -0.92
C THR A 134 -1.89 1.27 -0.64
N LYS A 135 -1.36 2.44 -0.28
CA LYS A 135 0.06 2.62 0.06
C LYS A 135 0.44 1.82 1.29
N GLU A 136 -0.36 1.91 2.35
CA GLU A 136 -0.16 1.12 3.56
C GLU A 136 -0.16 -0.38 3.24
N LEU A 137 -1.08 -0.83 2.38
CA LEU A 137 -1.16 -2.23 1.98
C LEU A 137 0.05 -2.69 1.13
N SER A 138 0.51 -1.86 0.19
CA SER A 138 1.73 -2.11 -0.59
C SER A 138 2.94 -2.28 0.34
N ASP A 139 3.09 -1.39 1.32
CA ASP A 139 4.20 -1.45 2.28
C ASP A 139 4.12 -2.71 3.16
N ILE A 140 2.93 -3.13 3.59
CA ILE A 140 2.72 -4.40 4.31
C ILE A 140 3.16 -5.60 3.47
N TYR A 141 2.76 -5.68 2.20
CA TYR A 141 3.15 -6.80 1.34
C TYR A 141 4.65 -6.80 1.03
N LYS A 142 5.25 -5.62 0.84
CA LYS A 142 6.70 -5.48 0.71
C LYS A 142 7.43 -6.01 1.95
N SER A 143 6.98 -5.64 3.15
CA SER A 143 7.52 -6.18 4.40
C SER A 143 7.35 -7.70 4.49
N ALA A 144 6.22 -8.25 4.03
CA ALA A 144 5.99 -9.70 4.00
C ALA A 144 6.97 -10.42 3.06
N VAL A 145 7.24 -9.86 1.87
CA VAL A 145 8.22 -10.42 0.92
C VAL A 145 9.63 -10.40 1.49
N GLU A 146 10.05 -9.30 2.13
CA GLU A 146 11.37 -9.24 2.79
C GLU A 146 11.45 -10.23 3.97
N ALA A 147 10.40 -10.34 4.79
CA ALA A 147 10.33 -11.32 5.86
C ALA A 147 10.43 -12.77 5.34
N LEU A 148 9.81 -13.07 4.19
CA LEU A 148 9.97 -14.36 3.53
C LEU A 148 11.41 -14.56 3.05
N ARG A 149 12.10 -13.56 2.50
CA ARG A 149 13.52 -13.70 2.15
C ARG A 149 14.39 -14.03 3.37
N HIS A 150 14.16 -13.38 4.51
CA HIS A 150 14.85 -13.73 5.75
C HIS A 150 14.50 -15.15 6.22
N ARG A 151 13.23 -15.53 6.15
CA ARG A 151 12.77 -16.90 6.47
C ARG A 151 13.49 -17.95 5.62
N ARG A 152 13.72 -17.68 4.32
CA ARG A 152 14.47 -18.58 3.42
C ARG A 152 15.87 -18.84 3.97
N ASP A 153 16.56 -17.80 4.39
CA ASP A 153 17.94 -17.92 4.87
C ASP A 153 17.99 -18.71 6.19
N MET A 154 17.00 -18.53 7.08
CA MET A 154 16.86 -19.36 8.28
C MET A 154 16.61 -20.83 7.95
N ILE A 155 15.75 -21.13 6.98
CA ILE A 155 15.48 -22.51 6.52
C ILE A 155 16.76 -23.14 5.96
N VAL A 156 17.54 -22.39 5.16
CA VAL A 156 18.83 -22.85 4.63
C VAL A 156 19.79 -23.19 5.77
N GLN A 157 19.91 -22.32 6.78
CA GLN A 157 20.79 -22.56 7.93
C GLN A 157 20.35 -23.77 8.76
N ALA A 158 19.05 -23.91 9.03
CA ALA A 158 18.50 -25.07 9.72
C ALA A 158 18.75 -26.37 8.96
N SER A 159 18.60 -26.34 7.63
CA SER A 159 18.86 -27.50 6.76
C SER A 159 20.33 -27.89 6.78
N LYS A 160 21.26 -26.92 6.73
CA LYS A 160 22.70 -27.18 6.84
C LYS A 160 23.05 -27.81 8.19
N LYS A 161 22.49 -27.29 9.29
CA LYS A 161 22.70 -27.86 10.62
C LYS A 161 22.19 -29.30 10.69
N ALA A 162 20.98 -29.57 10.20
CA ALA A 162 20.42 -30.91 10.20
C ALA A 162 21.33 -31.91 9.44
N ILE A 163 21.85 -31.53 8.27
CA ILE A 163 22.79 -32.35 7.50
C ILE A 163 24.06 -32.64 8.30
N LEU A 164 24.67 -31.62 8.92
CA LEU A 164 25.88 -31.80 9.74
C LEU A 164 25.62 -32.69 10.95
N ASP A 165 24.48 -32.53 11.62
CA ASP A 165 24.09 -33.37 12.75
C ASP A 165 23.94 -34.85 12.30
N TYR A 166 23.37 -35.10 11.12
CA TYR A 166 23.31 -36.44 10.52
C TYR A 166 24.70 -37.03 10.23
N GLU A 167 25.62 -36.23 9.67
CA GLU A 167 26.99 -36.63 9.36
C GLU A 167 27.80 -36.96 10.63
N ILE A 168 27.66 -36.14 11.69
CA ILE A 168 28.35 -36.31 12.97
C ILE A 168 27.83 -37.53 13.74
N LEU A 169 26.52 -37.78 13.70
CA LEU A 169 25.89 -38.92 14.38
C LEU A 169 26.10 -40.27 13.66
N GLY A 170 26.79 -40.28 12.51
CA GLY A 170 27.15 -41.51 11.79
C GLY A 170 25.94 -42.26 11.21
N ALA A 171 24.79 -41.60 11.07
CA ALA A 171 23.56 -42.19 10.56
C ALA A 171 23.60 -42.30 9.02
N GLY A 172 24.37 -43.26 8.52
CA GLY A 172 24.29 -43.79 7.16
C GLY A 172 24.82 -42.87 6.06
N SER A 173 25.91 -43.30 5.43
CA SER A 173 26.34 -42.83 4.11
C SER A 173 25.12 -42.70 3.18
N PHE A 174 24.94 -41.51 2.58
CA PHE A 174 24.00 -41.30 1.49
C PHE A 174 24.40 -42.24 0.34
N ALA A 175 23.83 -43.44 0.32
CA ALA A 175 23.92 -44.35 -0.80
C ALA A 175 23.06 -43.77 -1.91
N GLY A 176 23.63 -42.82 -2.66
CA GLY A 176 23.09 -42.41 -3.94
C GLY A 176 22.82 -43.67 -4.75
N LYS A 177 21.54 -43.89 -5.08
CA LYS A 177 21.09 -45.04 -5.85
C LYS A 177 21.86 -45.01 -7.18
N LYS A 178 22.88 -45.87 -7.31
CA LYS A 178 23.57 -46.06 -8.59
C LYS A 178 22.54 -46.65 -9.56
N SER A 179 22.16 -45.86 -10.55
CA SER A 179 21.48 -46.32 -11.77
C SER A 179 22.38 -47.26 -12.55
#